data_AF-A0A8T7LQM7-F1
#
_entry.id   AF-A0A8T7LQM7-F1
#
_cell.length_a   1.000
_cell.length_b   1.000
_cell.length_c   1.000
_cell.angle_alpha   90.00
_cell.angle_beta   90.00
_cell.angle_gamma   90.00
#
_symmetry.space_group_name_H-M   'P 1'
#
loop_
_entity.id
_entity.type
_entity.pdbx_description
1 polymer ?
#
loop_
_entity_poly.entity_id
_entity_poly.type
_entity_poly.pdbx_seq_one_letter_code
_entity_poly.pdbx_strand_id
1 'polypeptide(L)'
;MNRNTGIIATIAAVILCGCPGLFLCLFGGITATGNGTFNDQNLPPTVGFVLVCLSLIFILIPVGVGFFTLRKKPETPATDESLPPAA
;
A
#
# COMPACT_ATOMS: atom_id res chain seq x y z
N MET A 1 -15.82 14.28 5.09
CA MET A 1 -15.20 13.15 4.37
C MET A 1 -15.67 11.88 5.08
N ASN A 2 -16.34 10.94 4.40
CA ASN A 2 -16.89 9.76 5.08
C ASN A 2 -15.76 8.95 5.73
N ARG A 3 -16.01 8.42 6.92
CA ARG A 3 -15.06 7.55 7.65
C ARG A 3 -14.56 6.39 6.77
N ASN A 4 -15.42 5.91 5.87
CA ASN A 4 -15.11 4.84 4.92
C ASN A 4 -14.11 5.26 3.83
N THR A 5 -14.01 6.54 3.46
CA THR A 5 -13.15 7.01 2.36
C THR A 5 -11.66 6.75 2.64
N GLY A 6 -11.20 6.93 3.88
CA GLY A 6 -9.80 6.65 4.25
C GLY A 6 -9.46 5.15 4.21
N ILE A 7 -10.40 4.31 4.67
CA ILE A 7 -10.26 2.85 4.61
C ILE A 7 -10.23 2.38 3.15
N ILE A 8 -11.15 2.87 2.31
CA ILE A 8 -11.20 2.52 0.88
C ILE A 8 -9.92 2.95 0.18
N ALA A 9 -9.40 4.15 0.45
CA ALA A 9 -8.15 4.63 -0.11
C ALA A 9 -6.95 3.74 0.27
N THR A 10 -6.89 3.30 1.52
CA THR A 10 -5.82 2.41 2.00
C THR A 10 -5.90 1.04 1.34
N ILE A 11 -7.11 0.45 1.26
CA ILE A 11 -7.32 -0.84 0.58
C ILE A 11 -6.96 -0.75 -0.90
N ALA A 12 -7.42 0.30 -1.59
CA ALA A 12 -7.09 0.52 -2.99
C ALA A 12 -5.58 0.65 -3.20
N ALA A 13 -4.88 1.41 -2.35
CA ALA A 13 -3.42 1.54 -2.41
C ALA A 13 -2.70 0.19 -2.18
N VAL A 14 -3.16 -0.64 -1.25
CA VAL A 14 -2.56 -1.96 -1.01
C VAL A 14 -2.78 -2.90 -2.20
N ILE A 15 -3.97 -2.91 -2.80
CA ILE A 15 -4.27 -3.78 -3.94
C ILE A 15 -3.51 -3.33 -5.20
N LEU A 16 -3.55 -2.03 -5.50
CA LEU A 16 -2.93 -1.47 -6.71
C LEU A 16 -1.40 -1.41 -6.61
N CYS A 17 -0.86 -1.30 -5.40
CA CYS A 17 0.53 -0.92 -5.20
C CYS A 17 1.29 -1.90 -4.29
N GLY A 18 0.70 -2.28 -3.16
CA GLY A 18 1.33 -3.18 -2.19
C GLY A 18 1.50 -4.61 -2.70
N CYS A 19 0.42 -5.21 -3.24
CA CYS A 19 0.43 -6.58 -3.75
C CYS A 19 1.39 -6.76 -4.95
N PRO A 20 1.29 -5.97 -6.04
CA PRO A 20 2.25 -6.08 -7.13
C PRO A 20 3.67 -5.67 -6.69
N GLY A 21 3.80 -4.67 -5.81
CA GLY A 21 5.08 -4.28 -5.24
C GLY A 21 5.78 -5.43 -4.49
N LEU A 22 5.04 -6.19 -3.67
CA LEU A 22 5.62 -7.31 -2.92
C LEU A 22 6.11 -8.43 -3.84
N PHE A 23 5.32 -8.80 -4.85
CA PHE A 23 5.73 -9.80 -5.85
C PHE A 23 6.97 -9.35 -6.63
N LEU A 24 7.00 -8.07 -7.06
CA LEU A 24 8.16 -7.49 -7.73
C LEU A 24 9.39 -7.43 -6.81
N CYS A 25 9.20 -7.23 -5.50
CA CYS A 25 10.29 -7.21 -4.55
C CYS A 25 10.94 -8.59 -4.38
N LEU A 26 10.12 -9.64 -4.27
CA LEU A 26 10.60 -11.03 -4.14
C LEU A 26 11.28 -11.50 -5.44
N PHE A 27 10.61 -11.32 -6.58
CA PHE A 27 11.16 -11.69 -7.88
C PHE A 27 12.39 -10.86 -8.25
N GLY A 28 12.35 -9.56 -7.99
CA GLY A 28 13.48 -8.66 -8.18
C GLY A 28 14.66 -9.04 -7.30
N GLY A 29 14.43 -9.39 -6.04
CA GLY A 29 15.49 -9.83 -5.12
C GLY A 29 16.17 -11.13 -5.57
N ILE A 30 15.38 -12.13 -5.95
CA ILE A 30 15.89 -13.39 -6.51
C ILE A 30 16.72 -13.10 -7.77
N THR A 31 16.19 -12.28 -8.68
CA THR A 31 16.89 -11.87 -9.91
C THR A 31 18.17 -11.09 -9.62
N ALA A 32 18.18 -10.19 -8.64
CA ALA A 32 19.33 -9.39 -8.26
C ALA A 32 20.48 -10.24 -7.71
N THR A 33 20.17 -11.37 -7.07
CA THR A 33 21.18 -12.37 -6.64
C THR A 33 21.69 -13.26 -7.77
N GLY A 34 21.22 -13.07 -9.02
CA GLY A 34 21.61 -13.86 -10.19
C GLY A 34 20.84 -15.16 -10.39
N ASN A 35 19.83 -15.43 -9.55
CA ASN A 35 18.99 -16.62 -9.61
C ASN A 35 17.64 -16.40 -10.33
N GLY A 36 17.48 -15.25 -10.99
CA GLY A 36 16.25 -14.91 -11.70
C GLY A 36 16.20 -15.56 -13.07
N THR A 37 15.15 -16.32 -13.33
CA THR A 37 14.87 -16.90 -14.65
C THR A 37 13.48 -16.46 -15.12
N PHE A 38 13.35 -16.20 -16.41
CA PHE A 38 12.08 -15.91 -17.06
C PHE A 38 12.06 -16.55 -18.45
N ASN A 39 11.07 -17.41 -18.72
CA ASN A 39 11.01 -18.21 -19.96
C ASN A 39 12.31 -19.02 -20.20
N ASP A 40 12.79 -19.70 -19.15
CA ASP A 40 14.03 -20.51 -19.16
C ASP A 40 15.32 -19.72 -19.52
N GLN A 41 15.24 -18.39 -19.57
CA GLN A 41 16.39 -17.51 -19.77
C GLN A 41 16.77 -16.82 -18.47
N ASN A 42 18.06 -16.84 -18.16
CA ASN A 42 18.58 -16.16 -16.98
C ASN A 42 18.51 -14.64 -17.19
N LEU A 43 17.84 -13.95 -16.27
CA LEU A 43 17.74 -12.50 -16.31
C LEU A 43 19.02 -11.87 -15.75
N PRO A 44 19.53 -10.79 -16.36
CA PRO A 44 20.68 -10.10 -15.82
C PRO A 44 20.35 -9.49 -14.44
N PRO A 45 21.28 -9.56 -13.46
CA PRO A 45 21.06 -9.02 -12.11
C PRO A 45 20.64 -7.55 -12.07
N THR A 46 21.06 -6.77 -13.07
CA THR A 46 20.66 -5.36 -13.25
C THR A 46 19.14 -5.20 -13.33
N VAL A 47 18.45 -6.12 -14.01
CA VAL A 47 16.98 -6.11 -14.09
C VAL A 47 16.38 -6.36 -12.71
N GLY A 48 16.92 -7.32 -11.96
CA GLY A 48 16.50 -7.58 -10.59
C GLY A 48 16.64 -6.36 -9.69
N PHE A 49 17.79 -5.67 -9.78
CA PHE A 49 18.05 -4.46 -8.99
C PHE A 49 17.04 -3.34 -9.30
N VAL A 50 16.75 -3.11 -10.59
CA VAL A 50 15.74 -2.13 -11.02
C VAL A 50 14.35 -2.50 -10.50
N LEU A 51 13.97 -3.78 -10.56
CA LEU A 51 12.68 -4.26 -10.07
C LEU A 51 12.53 -4.09 -8.55
N VAL A 52 13.59 -4.32 -7.79
CA VAL A 52 13.61 -4.06 -6.33
C VAL A 52 13.51 -2.56 -6.03
N CYS A 53 14.20 -1.71 -6.78
CA CYS A 53 14.09 -0.27 -6.60
C CYS A 53 12.66 0.22 -6.86
N LEU A 54 12.03 -0.27 -7.94
CA LEU A 54 10.63 0.04 -8.24
C LEU A 54 9.69 -0.50 -7.16
N SER A 55 9.87 -1.74 -6.70
CA SER A 55 9.01 -2.31 -5.65
C SER A 55 9.05 -1.50 -4.35
N LEU A 56 10.22 -0.97 -3.96
CA LEU A 56 10.34 -0.12 -2.78
C LEU A 56 9.51 1.17 -2.92
N ILE A 57 9.50 1.79 -4.11
CA ILE A 57 8.65 2.97 -4.38
C ILE A 57 7.17 2.59 -4.29
N PHE A 58 6.80 1.45 -4.88
CA PHE A 58 5.43 0.93 -4.81
C PHE A 58 5.01 0.58 -3.37
N ILE A 59 5.91 0.12 -2.51
CA ILE A 59 5.61 -0.13 -1.09
C ILE A 59 5.51 1.18 -0.30
N LEU A 60 6.27 2.21 -0.69
CA LEU A 60 6.23 3.51 -0.02
C LEU A 60 4.86 4.21 -0.15
N ILE A 61 4.15 4.00 -1.26
CA ILE A 61 2.83 4.61 -1.52
C ILE A 61 1.77 4.17 -0.48
N PRO A 62 1.46 2.87 -0.29
CA PRO A 62 0.50 2.43 0.73
C PRO A 62 0.97 2.75 2.14
N VAL A 63 2.28 2.82 2.41
CA VAL A 63 2.81 3.31 3.70
C VAL A 63 2.44 4.79 3.91
N GLY A 64 2.62 5.63 2.89
CA GLY A 64 2.22 7.04 2.94
C GLY A 64 0.71 7.21 3.10
N VAL A 65 -0.09 6.49 2.31
CA VAL A 65 -1.57 6.51 2.40
C VAL A 65 -2.05 6.04 3.77
N GLY A 66 -1.48 4.95 4.30
CA GLY A 66 -1.77 4.44 5.63
C GLY A 66 -1.41 5.46 6.71
N PHE A 67 -0.22 6.07 6.64
CA PHE A 67 0.19 7.10 7.59
C PHE A 67 -0.74 8.31 7.59
N PHE A 68 -1.10 8.83 6.41
CA PHE A 68 -2.06 9.94 6.28
C PHE A 68 -3.47 9.56 6.74
N THR A 69 -3.89 8.32 6.50
CA THR A 69 -5.21 7.81 6.93
C THR A 69 -5.26 7.66 8.44
N LEU A 70 -4.22 7.10 9.08
CA LEU A 70 -4.15 6.90 10.53
C LEU A 70 -3.93 8.20 11.30
N ARG A 71 -3.29 9.22 10.69
CA ARG A 71 -3.11 10.54 11.30
C ARG A 71 -4.40 11.36 11.36
N LYS A 72 -5.39 11.09 10.51
CA LYS A 72 -6.72 11.70 10.67
C LYS A 72 -7.42 11.02 11.84
N LYS A 73 -7.50 11.70 12.98
CA LYS A 73 -8.43 11.31 14.05
C LYS A 73 -9.81 11.11 13.41
N PRO A 74 -10.50 10.00 13.69
CA PRO A 74 -11.89 9.88 13.29
C PRO A 74 -12.66 11.04 13.94
N GLU A 75 -13.27 11.91 13.12
CA GLU A 75 -14.32 12.79 13.62
C GLU A 75 -15.34 11.89 14.30
N THR A 76 -15.46 12.05 15.61
CA THR A 76 -16.56 11.50 16.39
C THR A 76 -17.82 11.82 15.61
N PRO A 77 -18.63 10.84 15.17
CA PRO A 77 -19.95 11.17 14.66
C PRO A 77 -20.60 11.97 15.78
N ALA A 78 -20.94 13.23 15.51
CA ALA A 78 -21.70 14.03 16.45
C ALA A 78 -22.92 13.17 16.81
N THR A 79 -22.96 12.74 18.06
CA THR A 79 -24.16 12.12 18.60
C THR A 79 -25.22 13.21 18.49
N ASP A 80 -26.12 13.09 17.51
CA ASP A 80 -27.43 13.74 17.53
C ASP A 80 -28.19 13.18 18.74
N GLU A 81 -27.71 13.48 19.95
CA GLU A 81 -28.48 13.29 21.17
C GLU A 81 -29.43 14.48 21.22
N SER A 82 -30.58 14.32 20.55
CA SER A 82 -31.75 15.15 20.76
C SER A 82 -32.14 15.04 22.23
N LEU A 83 -31.63 15.96 23.06
CA LEU A 83 -32.05 16.12 24.45
C LEU A 83 -33.58 16.36 24.47
N PRO A 84 -34.39 15.50 25.11
CA PRO A 84 -35.79 15.83 25.32
C PRO A 84 -35.87 17.05 26.24
N PRO A 85 -36.73 18.04 25.94
CA PRO A 85 -36.89 19.22 26.80
C PRO A 85 -37.35 18.76 28.18
N ALA A 86 -36.57 19.14 29.20
CA ALA A 86 -36.93 18.90 30.58
C ALA A 86 -38.03 19.88 31.00
N ALA A 87 -39.20 19.29 31.32
CA ALA A 87 -40.35 19.84 32.06
C ALA A 87 -41.02 21.12 31.51
#